data_AF-A0A7G6X9A7-F1
#
_entry.id   AF-A0A7G6X9A7-F1
#
_cell.length_a   1.000
_cell.length_b   1.000
_cell.length_c   1.000
_cell.angle_alpha   90.00
_cell.angle_beta   90.00
_cell.angle_gamma   90.00
#
_symmetry.space_group_name_H-M   'P 1'
#
loop_
_entity.id
_entity.type
_entity.pdbx_description
1 polymer ?
#
loop_
_entity_poly.entity_id
_entity_poly.type
_entity_poly.pdbx_seq_one_letter_code
_entity_poly.pdbx_strand_id
1 'polypeptide(L)'
;MLARPDIAAGVAVVEAESGEMDRVYAENLAMIRRAGGLTQVEVAERLGVGQAVVSRLERRSDMLLSTLAEYLHATGAEQPRIVVLLNGMEMEIDLDRFRDPNQV
;
A
#
# COMPACT_ATOMS: atom_id res chain seq x y z
N MET A 1 15.11 11.94 35.74
CA MET A 1 14.33 10.74 35.38
C MET A 1 13.91 10.92 33.93
N LEU A 2 14.70 10.39 32.99
CA LEU A 2 14.49 10.60 31.55
C LEU A 2 13.53 9.52 31.03
N ALA A 3 12.41 9.96 30.46
CA ALA A 3 11.46 9.10 29.76
C ALA A 3 12.13 8.52 28.50
N ARG A 4 11.90 7.23 28.25
CA ARG A 4 12.40 6.52 27.05
C ARG A 4 11.70 7.06 25.81
N PRO A 5 12.41 7.46 24.73
CA PRO A 5 11.78 7.78 23.46
C PRO A 5 11.27 6.50 22.78
N ASP A 6 10.05 6.58 22.30
CA ASP A 6 9.27 5.57 21.58
C ASP A 6 9.88 5.24 20.21
N ILE A 7 9.61 4.04 19.71
CA ILE A 7 10.11 3.47 18.46
C ILE A 7 9.45 4.21 17.29
N ALA A 8 10.11 5.25 16.77
CA ALA A 8 9.69 5.95 15.55
C ALA A 8 10.90 6.40 14.70
N ALA A 9 11.94 5.57 14.62
CA ALA A 9 13.13 5.83 13.82
C ALA A 9 13.12 4.93 12.57
N GLY A 10 12.58 5.44 11.46
CA GLY A 10 12.59 4.71 10.19
C GLY A 10 11.77 5.33 9.07
N VAL A 11 11.81 6.65 8.87
CA VAL A 11 11.29 7.26 7.63
C VAL A 11 12.29 8.31 7.16
N ALA A 12 12.98 8.02 6.05
CA ALA A 12 13.87 8.97 5.39
C ALA A 12 13.07 9.82 4.40
N VAL A 13 13.21 11.14 4.51
CA VAL A 13 12.61 12.12 3.60
C VAL A 13 13.45 12.16 2.32
N VAL A 14 12.83 11.92 1.16
CA VAL A 14 13.46 12.10 -0.15
C VAL A 14 12.95 13.41 -0.74
N GLU A 15 13.86 14.37 -0.92
CA GLU A 15 13.60 15.69 -1.49
C GLU A 15 13.44 15.60 -3.02
N ALA A 16 12.27 16.00 -3.55
CA ALA A 16 12.08 16.30 -4.97
C ALA A 16 11.06 17.45 -5.12
N GLU A 17 11.49 18.55 -5.72
CA GLU A 17 10.74 19.80 -5.91
C GLU A 17 9.63 19.65 -6.97
N SER A 18 8.38 19.48 -6.52
CA SER A 18 7.11 19.97 -7.12
C SER A 18 5.95 19.12 -6.58
N GLY A 19 5.24 19.65 -5.57
CA GLY A 19 4.09 18.97 -4.94
C GLY A 19 4.45 18.31 -3.61
N GLU A 20 4.80 19.13 -2.63
CA GLU A 20 4.97 18.75 -1.23
C GLU A 20 3.59 18.40 -0.63
N MET A 21 3.07 17.23 -0.99
CA MET A 21 2.02 16.55 -0.24
C MET A 21 2.73 15.56 0.67
N ASP A 22 2.36 15.51 1.95
CA ASP A 22 2.91 14.62 2.98
C ASP A 22 2.97 13.15 2.50
N ARG A 23 4.07 12.77 1.84
CA ARG A 23 4.25 11.39 1.37
C ARG A 23 4.62 10.54 2.57
N VAL A 24 3.67 9.75 3.06
CA VAL A 24 3.94 8.71 4.04
C VAL A 24 4.53 7.51 3.29
N TYR A 25 5.80 7.21 3.57
CA TYR A 25 6.46 6.04 2.99
C TYR A 25 5.96 4.75 3.66
N ALA A 26 5.45 3.82 2.86
CA ALA A 26 5.02 2.50 3.33
C ALA A 26 5.99 1.39 2.88
N GLU A 27 6.62 0.70 3.82
CA GLU A 27 7.53 -0.43 3.56
C GLU A 27 6.80 -1.72 3.16
N ASN A 28 5.54 -1.87 3.52
CA ASN A 28 4.75 -3.07 3.25
C ASN A 28 3.25 -2.78 3.26
N LEU A 29 2.47 -3.74 2.74
CA LEU A 29 1.00 -3.68 2.67
C LEU A 29 0.33 -3.50 4.04
N ALA A 30 0.88 -4.09 5.10
CA ALA A 30 0.31 -3.95 6.43
C ALA A 30 0.34 -2.50 6.94
N MET A 31 1.31 -1.68 6.52
CA MET A 31 1.33 -0.25 6.85
C MET A 31 0.22 0.51 6.12
N ILE A 32 -0.02 0.20 4.85
CA ILE A 32 -1.12 0.81 4.08
C ILE A 32 -2.47 0.49 4.73
N ARG A 33 -2.70 -0.78 5.09
CA ARG A 33 -3.91 -1.18 5.82
C ARG A 33 -4.08 -0.43 7.14
N ARG A 34 -3.00 -0.29 7.94
CA ARG A 34 -3.05 0.44 9.22
C ARG A 34 -3.30 1.93 9.02
N ALA A 35 -2.76 2.54 7.96
CA ALA A 35 -3.03 3.92 7.60
C ALA A 35 -4.51 4.13 7.24
N GLY A 36 -5.15 3.13 6.62
CA GLY A 36 -6.60 3.09 6.41
C GLY A 36 -7.42 2.81 7.68
N GLY A 37 -6.80 2.60 8.84
CA GLY A 37 -7.49 2.32 10.11
C GLY A 37 -8.09 0.91 10.21
N LEU A 38 -7.66 -0.03 9.37
CA LEU A 38 -8.30 -1.34 9.23
C LEU A 38 -7.51 -2.47 9.89
N THR A 39 -8.23 -3.46 10.41
CA THR A 39 -7.71 -4.76 10.83
C THR A 39 -7.57 -5.71 9.64
N GLN A 40 -6.78 -6.77 9.81
CA GLN A 40 -6.67 -7.80 8.76
C GLN A 40 -8.00 -8.54 8.52
N VAL A 41 -8.90 -8.58 9.52
CA VAL A 41 -10.23 -9.18 9.40
C VAL A 41 -11.12 -8.32 8.51
N GLU A 42 -11.17 -7.01 8.72
CA GLU A 42 -11.98 -6.10 7.90
C GLU A 42 -11.53 -6.06 6.43
N VAL A 43 -10.22 -6.10 6.18
CA VAL A 43 -9.71 -6.22 4.80
C VAL A 43 -10.09 -7.57 4.19
N ALA A 44 -10.04 -8.65 4.97
CA ALA A 44 -10.41 -9.99 4.51
C ALA A 44 -11.90 -10.06 4.15
N GLU A 45 -12.76 -9.45 4.98
CA GLU A 45 -14.20 -9.32 4.72
C GLU A 45 -14.48 -8.57 3.42
N ARG A 46 -13.79 -7.44 3.18
CA ARG A 46 -13.91 -6.67 1.93
C ARG A 46 -13.46 -7.47 0.70
N LEU A 47 -12.48 -8.35 0.86
CA LEU A 47 -11.97 -9.23 -0.19
C LEU A 47 -12.75 -10.55 -0.32
N GLY A 48 -13.72 -10.83 0.55
CA GLY A 48 -14.44 -12.11 0.56
C GLY A 48 -13.56 -13.32 0.89
N VAL A 49 -12.46 -13.14 1.63
CA VAL A 49 -11.49 -14.19 2.00
C VAL A 49 -11.34 -14.32 3.52
N GLY A 50 -10.61 -15.35 3.97
CA GLY A 50 -10.25 -15.49 5.38
C GLY A 50 -9.07 -14.60 5.78
N GLN A 51 -9.02 -14.16 7.05
CA GLN A 51 -7.92 -13.32 7.58
C GLN A 51 -6.51 -13.92 7.36
N ALA A 52 -6.38 -15.25 7.38
CA ALA A 52 -5.11 -15.94 7.10
C ALA A 52 -4.61 -15.73 5.65
N VAL A 53 -5.50 -15.40 4.70
CA VAL A 53 -5.13 -15.01 3.33
C VAL A 53 -4.48 -13.63 3.35
N VAL A 54 -5.12 -12.64 3.99
CA VAL A 54 -4.58 -11.28 4.17
C VAL A 54 -3.23 -11.31 4.86
N SER A 55 -3.10 -12.09 5.93
CA SER A 55 -1.83 -12.25 6.64
C SER A 55 -0.71 -12.87 5.78
N ARG A 56 -1.05 -13.70 4.79
CA ARG A 56 -0.06 -14.22 3.82
C ARG A 56 0.26 -13.19 2.75
N LEU A 57 -0.73 -12.48 2.22
CA LEU A 57 -0.53 -11.40 1.25
C LEU A 57 0.44 -10.36 1.79
N GLU A 58 0.27 -9.91 3.04
CA GLU A 58 1.14 -8.90 3.67
C GLU A 58 2.58 -9.36 3.91
N ARG A 59 2.86 -10.66 3.84
CA ARG A 59 4.22 -11.23 4.05
C ARG A 59 4.89 -11.70 2.76
N ARG A 60 4.17 -11.76 1.65
CA ARG A 60 4.72 -12.24 0.36
C ARG A 60 5.60 -11.16 -0.26
N SER A 61 6.70 -11.61 -0.86
CA SER A 61 7.59 -10.77 -1.68
C SER A 61 7.07 -10.59 -3.11
N ASP A 62 6.14 -11.44 -3.54
CA ASP A 62 5.62 -11.51 -4.91
C ASP A 62 4.10 -11.69 -4.93
N MET A 63 3.44 -11.01 -5.88
CA MET A 63 2.02 -11.17 -6.17
C MET A 63 1.68 -10.64 -7.56
N LEU A 64 0.51 -11.05 -8.07
CA LEU A 64 -0.05 -10.48 -9.29
C LEU A 64 -0.43 -9.01 -9.03
N LEU A 65 -0.31 -8.17 -10.07
CA LEU A 65 -0.72 -6.76 -10.00
C LEU A 65 -2.22 -6.61 -9.74
N SER A 66 -3.04 -7.54 -10.24
CA SER A 66 -4.49 -7.60 -9.93
C SER A 66 -4.73 -7.79 -8.44
N THR A 67 -4.05 -8.74 -7.81
CA THR A 67 -4.14 -9.01 -6.37
C THR A 67 -3.67 -7.82 -5.54
N LEU A 68 -2.60 -7.15 -5.97
CA LEU A 68 -2.14 -5.93 -5.32
C LEU A 68 -3.20 -4.83 -5.42
N ALA A 69 -3.77 -4.61 -6.61
CA ALA A 69 -4.82 -3.61 -6.82
C ALA A 69 -6.05 -3.90 -5.95
N GLU A 70 -6.57 -5.13 -5.96
CA GLU A 70 -7.70 -5.57 -5.13
C GLU A 70 -7.44 -5.31 -3.64
N TYR A 71 -6.25 -5.66 -3.15
CA TYR A 71 -5.86 -5.41 -1.77
C TYR A 71 -5.86 -3.92 -1.44
N LEU A 72 -5.25 -3.08 -2.28
CA LEU A 72 -5.16 -1.63 -2.04
C LEU A 72 -6.56 -0.98 -2.03
N HIS A 73 -7.44 -1.38 -2.95
CA HIS A 73 -8.85 -0.97 -2.93
C HIS A 73 -9.55 -1.40 -1.64
N ALA A 74 -9.34 -2.64 -1.19
CA ALA A 74 -9.91 -3.12 0.07
C ALA A 74 -9.38 -2.33 1.29
N THR A 75 -8.17 -1.76 1.22
CA THR A 75 -7.65 -0.86 2.25
C THR A 75 -8.21 0.57 2.19
N GLY A 76 -8.96 0.91 1.15
CA GLY A 76 -9.50 2.26 0.93
C GLY A 76 -8.62 3.16 0.07
N ALA A 77 -7.66 2.60 -0.70
CA ALA A 77 -6.92 3.40 -1.68
C ALA A 77 -7.85 3.78 -2.84
N GLU A 78 -7.91 5.08 -3.17
CA GLU A 78 -8.79 5.58 -4.22
C GLU A 78 -8.16 5.47 -5.62
N GLN A 79 -6.84 5.66 -5.73
CA GLN A 79 -6.10 5.71 -7.00
C GLN A 79 -4.74 5.00 -6.86
N PRO A 80 -4.72 3.66 -6.73
CA PRO A 80 -3.46 2.93 -6.66
C PRO A 80 -2.71 3.03 -8.00
N ARG A 81 -1.43 3.44 -7.94
CA ARG A 81 -0.57 3.63 -9.12
C ARG A 81 0.87 3.19 -8.86
N ILE A 82 1.56 2.73 -9.92
CA ILE A 82 3.00 2.51 -9.94
C ILE A 82 3.63 3.76 -10.53
N VAL A 83 4.59 4.33 -9.81
CA VAL A 83 5.38 5.47 -10.26
C VAL A 83 6.81 5.01 -10.55
N VAL A 84 7.32 5.36 -11.73
CA VAL A 84 8.68 5.03 -12.18
C VAL A 84 9.40 6.31 -12.59
N LEU A 85 10.61 6.52 -12.08
CA LEU A 85 11.49 7.61 -12.49
C LEU A 85 12.45 7.10 -13.56
N LEU A 86 12.33 7.62 -14.78
CA LEU A 86 13.16 7.24 -15.92
C LEU A 86 13.67 8.48 -16.64
N ASN A 87 15.00 8.66 -16.70
CA ASN A 87 15.64 9.80 -17.37
C ASN A 87 15.16 11.17 -16.85
N GLY A 88 14.87 11.28 -15.55
CA GLY A 88 14.31 12.50 -14.95
C GLY A 88 12.82 12.73 -15.25
N MET A 89 12.15 11.79 -15.91
CA MET A 89 10.71 11.82 -16.15
C MET A 89 10.00 10.89 -15.17
N GLU A 90 8.95 11.39 -14.52
CA GLU A 90 8.03 10.57 -13.74
C GLU A 90 7.00 9.94 -14.69
N MET A 91 6.96 8.61 -14.72
CA MET A 91 6.00 7.83 -15.49
C MET A 91 5.05 7.12 -14.54
N GLU A 92 3.76 7.21 -14.82
CA GLU A 92 2.72 6.59 -14.01
C GLU A 92 2.05 5.43 -14.77
N ILE A 93 1.77 4.36 -14.03
CA ILE A 93 0.91 3.27 -14.47
C ILE A 93 -0.20 3.09 -13.43
N ASP A 94 -1.44 3.35 -13.84
CA ASP A 94 -2.63 3.01 -13.05
C ASP A 94 -2.65 1.49 -12.76
N LEU A 95 -2.81 1.08 -11.51
CA LEU A 95 -2.93 -0.34 -11.18
C LEU A 95 -4.28 -0.93 -11.62
N ASP A 96 -5.33 -0.12 -11.76
CA ASP A 96 -6.67 -0.60 -12.08
C ASP A 96 -6.77 -1.19 -13.49
N ARG A 97 -5.85 -0.82 -14.39
CA ARG A 97 -5.71 -1.48 -15.70
C ARG A 97 -5.44 -2.99 -15.62
N PHE A 98 -4.97 -3.47 -14.47
CA PHE A 98 -4.65 -4.88 -14.23
C PHE A 98 -5.73 -5.60 -13.44
N ARG A 99 -6.78 -4.90 -12.98
CA ARG A 99 -7.95 -5.53 -12.39
C ARG A 99 -8.75 -6.19 -13.52
N ASP A 100 -9.07 -7.46 -13.35
CA ASP A 100 -9.85 -8.21 -14.31
C ASP A 100 -11.33 -7.75 -14.23
N PRO A 101 -11.93 -7.21 -15.31
CA PRO A 101 -13.34 -6.80 -15.28
C PRO A 101 -14.31 -7.98 -15.13
N ASN A 102 -13.84 -9.24 -15.24
CA ASN A 102 -14.71 -10.44 -15.26
C ASN A 102 -14.54 -11.39 -14.06
N GLN A 103 -13.94 -10.97 -12.94
CA GLN A 103 -13.87 -11.79 -11.72
C GLN A 103 -14.93 -11.40 -10.69
N VAL A 104 -16.19 -11.79 -10.93
CA VAL A 104 -17.20 -12.14 -9.91
C VAL A 104 -18.12 -13.22 -10.45
#